data_AF-W2Y5Z7-F1
#
_entry.id   AF-W2Y5Z7-F1
#
_cell.length_a   1.000
_cell.length_b   1.000
_cell.length_c   1.000
_cell.angle_alpha   90.00
_cell.angle_beta   90.00
_cell.angle_gamma   90.00
#
_symmetry.space_group_name_H-M   'P 1'
#
loop_
_entity.id
_entity.type
_entity.pdbx_description
1 polymer ?
#
loop_
_entity_poly.entity_id
_entity_poly.type
_entity_poly.pdbx_seq_one_letter_code
_entity_poly.pdbx_strand_id
1 'polypeptide(L)'
;MAPVRVGTKRDRDDRRGQLQQRLDEAERVNATPAGDESPAAKRRRLNRRRQAQNRFRTRTRELDVLSQQVNTVSVSEAQHVPVAIAVAPAATSTTSASSAGAIRMSDAERARLRRANMSSSQRERTRQRNAERQRLRRAQRRAEEVESDRERNRLSHQAQRSLHTQVTREHEREQQVSRRSLPPEADRAALRERDTEARAHRRSQQTGDERNVEREADRERHTNAREQQSDESRDVHRERDPERQAVRRALQTEEEREEERERVREHRRTTRHRDALANHEDFRPSMVTGPDVNEETRRHRLPPTTVCANCNAWKWPGESK
;
A
#
# COMPACT_ATOMS: atom_id res chain seq x y z
N MET A 1 4.83 23.37 -26.45
CA MET A 1 3.67 22.44 -26.54
C MET A 1 3.77 21.72 -27.87
N ALA A 2 4.21 20.46 -27.90
CA ALA A 2 4.29 19.70 -29.15
C ALA A 2 2.87 19.34 -29.60
N PRO A 3 2.50 19.53 -30.88
CA PRO A 3 1.17 19.18 -31.36
C PRO A 3 0.97 17.67 -31.29
N VAL A 4 -0.10 17.25 -30.62
CA VAL A 4 -0.56 15.85 -30.62
C VAL A 4 -0.99 15.52 -32.04
N ARG A 5 -0.14 14.82 -32.79
CA ARG A 5 -0.46 14.32 -34.13
C ARG A 5 -1.67 13.41 -34.02
N VAL A 6 -2.80 13.84 -34.57
CA VAL A 6 -3.99 13.01 -34.73
C VAL A 6 -3.63 11.96 -35.79
N GLY A 7 -3.35 10.74 -35.34
CA GLY A 7 -3.05 9.62 -36.24
C GLY A 7 -4.21 9.36 -37.20
N THR A 8 -3.87 8.99 -38.42
CA THR A 8 -4.83 8.61 -39.46
C THR A 8 -5.70 7.43 -39.00
N LYS A 9 -6.79 7.12 -39.72
CA LYS A 9 -7.63 5.93 -39.41
C LYS A 9 -6.78 4.66 -39.33
N ARG A 10 -5.79 4.51 -40.21
CA ARG A 10 -4.84 3.40 -40.24
C ARG A 10 -4.02 3.31 -38.97
N ASP A 11 -3.46 4.43 -38.50
CA ASP A 11 -2.69 4.48 -37.25
C ASP A 11 -3.54 4.10 -36.02
N ARG A 12 -4.84 4.41 -36.05
CA ARG A 12 -5.77 4.05 -34.97
C ARG A 12 -6.10 2.57 -34.97
N ASP A 13 -6.29 1.97 -36.14
CA ASP A 13 -6.56 0.53 -36.29
C ASP A 13 -5.31 -0.28 -35.92
N ASP A 14 -4.11 0.14 -36.34
CA ASP A 14 -2.84 -0.46 -35.94
C ASP A 14 -2.65 -0.40 -34.41
N ARG A 15 -3.04 0.73 -33.80
CA ARG A 15 -2.97 0.91 -32.34
C ARG A 15 -4.00 0.05 -31.61
N ARG A 16 -5.18 -0.22 -32.17
CA ARG A 16 -6.12 -1.22 -31.63
C ARG A 16 -5.52 -2.62 -31.71
N GLY A 17 -4.89 -2.97 -32.83
CA GLY A 17 -4.19 -4.25 -33.01
C GLY A 17 -3.11 -4.46 -31.94
N GLN A 18 -2.26 -3.46 -31.69
CA GLN A 18 -1.25 -3.51 -30.63
C GLN A 18 -1.85 -3.65 -29.23
N LEU A 19 -2.98 -2.99 -28.97
CA LEU A 19 -3.67 -3.12 -27.68
C LEU A 19 -4.25 -4.52 -27.49
N GLN A 20 -4.79 -5.13 -28.55
CA GLN A 20 -5.32 -6.49 -28.51
C GLN A 20 -4.20 -7.50 -28.29
N GLN A 21 -3.09 -7.37 -29.03
CA GLN A 21 -1.92 -8.23 -28.86
C GLN A 21 -1.38 -8.19 -27.43
N ARG A 22 -1.34 -7.02 -26.80
CA ARG A 22 -0.93 -6.87 -25.39
C ARG A 22 -1.93 -7.46 -24.40
N LEU A 23 -3.22 -7.47 -24.72
CA LEU A 23 -4.23 -8.14 -23.91
C LEU A 23 -4.05 -9.66 -23.99
N ASP A 24 -3.87 -10.18 -25.19
CA ASP A 24 -3.70 -11.62 -25.45
C ASP A 24 -2.40 -12.13 -24.81
N GLU A 25 -1.31 -11.35 -24.88
CA GLU A 25 -0.05 -11.66 -24.20
C GLU A 25 -0.21 -11.64 -22.67
N ALA A 26 -0.92 -10.65 -22.13
CA ALA A 26 -1.20 -10.60 -20.70
C ALA A 26 -2.11 -11.75 -20.24
N GLU A 27 -3.04 -12.21 -21.08
CA GLU A 27 -3.88 -13.37 -20.82
C GLU A 27 -3.06 -14.66 -20.87
N ARG A 28 -2.14 -14.80 -21.82
CA ARG A 28 -1.21 -15.94 -21.92
C ARG A 28 -0.28 -16.02 -20.71
N VAL A 29 0.34 -14.91 -20.31
CA VAL A 29 1.25 -14.84 -19.16
C VAL A 29 0.52 -15.05 -17.83
N ASN A 30 -0.77 -14.71 -17.76
CA ASN A 30 -1.60 -14.92 -16.58
C ASN A 30 -2.61 -16.08 -16.77
N ALA A 31 -2.27 -17.05 -17.61
CA ALA A 31 -3.03 -18.28 -17.74
C ALA A 31 -3.00 -19.07 -16.43
N THR A 32 -4.03 -19.89 -16.20
CA THR A 32 -4.05 -20.77 -15.03
C THR A 32 -2.97 -21.84 -15.19
N PRO A 33 -2.01 -21.95 -14.26
CA PRO A 33 -1.00 -23.01 -14.31
C PRO A 33 -1.67 -24.36 -14.03
N ALA A 34 -1.07 -25.44 -14.55
CA ALA A 34 -1.64 -26.78 -14.47
C ALA A 34 -1.50 -27.45 -13.08
N GLY A 35 -0.74 -26.86 -12.15
CA GLY A 35 -0.51 -27.39 -10.80
C GLY A 35 -1.31 -26.68 -9.71
N ASP A 36 -1.18 -27.18 -8.48
CA ASP A 36 -1.83 -26.60 -7.30
C ASP A 36 -1.29 -25.20 -7.01
N GLU A 37 -2.17 -24.22 -7.06
CA GLU A 37 -1.85 -22.82 -6.84
C GLU A 37 -2.42 -22.37 -5.48
N SER A 38 -1.55 -21.77 -4.66
CA SER A 38 -1.97 -21.14 -3.40
C SER A 38 -3.11 -20.11 -3.62
N PRO A 39 -4.11 -20.03 -2.72
CA PRO A 39 -5.21 -19.06 -2.82
C PRO A 39 -4.73 -17.62 -3.01
N ALA A 40 -3.58 -17.25 -2.42
CA ALA A 40 -3.00 -15.93 -2.57
C ALA A 40 -2.47 -15.67 -4.00
N ALA A 41 -1.80 -16.66 -4.60
CA ALA A 41 -1.30 -16.58 -5.97
C ALA A 41 -2.45 -16.48 -6.98
N LYS A 42 -3.52 -17.28 -6.77
CA LYS A 42 -4.75 -17.22 -7.57
C LYS A 42 -5.39 -15.83 -7.56
N ARG A 43 -5.49 -15.20 -6.37
CA ARG A 43 -6.01 -13.82 -6.24
C ARG A 43 -5.13 -12.80 -6.95
N ARG A 44 -3.80 -12.90 -6.83
CA ARG A 44 -2.85 -12.00 -7.51
C ARG A 44 -2.99 -12.11 -9.04
N ARG A 45 -3.09 -13.33 -9.58
CA ARG A 45 -3.29 -13.57 -11.03
C ARG A 45 -4.60 -12.97 -11.54
N LEU A 46 -5.71 -13.21 -10.84
CA LEU A 46 -7.02 -12.66 -11.20
C LEU A 46 -7.01 -11.12 -11.19
N ASN A 47 -6.35 -10.51 -10.21
CA ASN A 47 -6.19 -9.06 -10.15
C ASN A 47 -5.37 -8.51 -11.32
N ARG A 48 -4.28 -9.17 -11.71
CA ARG A 48 -3.48 -8.78 -12.89
C ARG A 48 -4.29 -8.87 -14.18
N ARG A 49 -5.05 -9.97 -14.36
CA ARG A 49 -5.93 -10.16 -15.54
C ARG A 49 -7.02 -9.07 -15.60
N ARG A 50 -7.68 -8.79 -14.48
CA ARG A 50 -8.70 -7.72 -14.39
C ARG A 50 -8.09 -6.34 -14.66
N GLN A 51 -6.87 -6.08 -14.18
CA GLN A 51 -6.19 -4.81 -14.44
C GLN A 51 -5.80 -4.64 -15.92
N ALA A 52 -5.31 -5.69 -16.57
CA ALA A 52 -4.99 -5.68 -17.99
C ALA A 52 -6.25 -5.42 -18.85
N GLN A 53 -7.36 -6.12 -18.55
CA GLN A 53 -8.64 -5.91 -19.20
C GLN A 53 -9.18 -4.48 -19.01
N ASN A 54 -9.08 -3.93 -17.80
CA ASN A 54 -9.50 -2.55 -17.54
C ASN A 54 -8.65 -1.53 -18.31
N ARG A 55 -7.33 -1.72 -18.36
CA ARG A 55 -6.42 -0.85 -19.14
C ARG A 55 -6.73 -0.90 -20.63
N PHE A 56 -7.00 -2.10 -21.16
CA PHE A 56 -7.43 -2.27 -22.55
C PHE A 56 -8.73 -1.51 -22.81
N ARG A 57 -9.78 -1.77 -22.03
CA ARG A 57 -11.09 -1.09 -22.19
C ARG A 57 -10.97 0.44 -22.13
N THR A 58 -10.15 0.98 -21.23
CA THR A 58 -9.91 2.42 -21.16
C THR A 58 -9.27 2.95 -22.43
N ARG A 59 -8.19 2.32 -22.91
CA ARG A 59 -7.47 2.77 -24.10
C ARG A 59 -8.28 2.61 -25.39
N THR A 60 -9.09 1.56 -25.49
CA THR A 60 -10.00 1.38 -26.64
C THR A 60 -11.09 2.47 -26.64
N ARG A 61 -11.64 2.83 -25.48
CA ARG A 61 -12.58 3.95 -25.35
C ARG A 61 -11.95 5.30 -25.71
N GLU A 62 -10.70 5.53 -25.32
CA GLU A 62 -9.96 6.74 -25.71
C GLU A 62 -9.80 6.81 -27.24
N LEU A 63 -9.47 5.69 -27.90
CA LEU A 63 -9.41 5.62 -29.37
C LEU A 63 -10.77 5.84 -30.04
N ASP A 64 -11.87 5.36 -29.44
CA ASP A 64 -13.23 5.61 -29.92
C ASP A 64 -13.62 7.09 -29.81
N VAL A 65 -13.29 7.75 -28.70
CA VAL A 65 -13.54 9.18 -28.51
C VAL A 65 -12.75 10.02 -29.52
N LEU A 66 -11.48 9.69 -29.75
CA LEU A 66 -10.67 10.34 -30.79
C LEU A 66 -11.25 10.10 -32.19
N SER A 67 -11.84 8.92 -32.44
CA SER A 67 -12.54 8.63 -33.69
C SER A 67 -13.77 9.50 -33.90
N GLN A 68 -14.56 9.71 -32.85
CA GLN A 68 -15.77 10.54 -32.92
C GLN A 68 -15.41 12.00 -33.18
N GLN A 69 -14.36 12.52 -32.55
CA GLN A 69 -13.90 13.91 -32.73
C GLN A 69 -13.44 14.19 -34.18
N VAL A 70 -12.72 13.26 -34.80
CA VAL A 70 -12.28 13.40 -36.21
C VAL A 70 -13.48 13.39 -37.16
N ASN A 71 -14.46 12.52 -36.92
CA ASN A 71 -15.67 12.47 -37.76
C ASN A 71 -16.58 13.70 -37.59
N THR A 72 -16.66 14.30 -36.39
CA THR A 72 -17.47 15.52 -36.17
C THR A 72 -16.86 16.78 -36.81
N VAL A 73 -15.53 16.85 -36.90
CA VAL A 73 -14.84 17.99 -37.55
C VAL A 73 -15.01 17.92 -39.07
N SER A 74 -14.99 16.71 -39.66
CA SER A 74 -15.19 16.53 -41.12
C SER A 74 -16.62 16.79 -41.61
N VAL A 75 -17.64 16.80 -40.74
CA VAL A 75 -19.04 17.10 -41.13
C VAL A 75 -19.36 18.60 -41.03
N SER A 76 -18.59 19.35 -40.23
CA SER A 76 -18.85 20.77 -39.97
C SER A 76 -18.31 21.72 -41.06
N GLU A 77 -17.48 21.22 -41.99
CA GLU A 77 -16.90 22.01 -43.10
C GLU A 77 -17.78 22.07 -44.36
N ALA A 78 -18.94 21.38 -44.39
CA ALA A 78 -19.76 21.27 -45.60
C ALA A 78 -21.07 22.09 -45.61
N GLN A 79 -21.41 22.85 -44.56
CA GLN A 79 -22.66 23.62 -44.52
C GLN A 79 -22.51 24.95 -43.80
N HIS A 80 -22.13 26.00 -44.53
CA HIS A 80 -22.60 27.36 -44.25
C HIS A 80 -22.40 28.27 -45.48
N VAL A 81 -23.48 28.50 -46.22
CA VAL A 81 -23.65 29.68 -47.09
C VAL A 81 -24.80 30.48 -46.49
N PRO A 82 -24.63 31.74 -46.06
CA PRO A 82 -25.75 32.55 -45.63
C PRO A 82 -26.32 33.33 -46.84
N VAL A 83 -27.56 33.01 -47.23
CA VAL A 83 -28.37 33.87 -48.08
C VAL A 83 -29.19 34.78 -47.15
N ALA A 84 -28.96 36.09 -47.25
CA ALA A 84 -29.71 37.11 -46.56
C ALA A 84 -31.09 37.29 -47.20
N ILE A 85 -32.16 37.27 -46.39
CA ILE A 85 -33.47 37.78 -46.78
C ILE A 85 -33.96 38.69 -45.64
N ALA A 86 -34.17 39.97 -45.98
CA ALA A 86 -34.77 40.99 -45.15
C ALA A 86 -36.30 40.91 -45.23
N VAL A 87 -36.99 41.00 -44.09
CA VAL A 87 -38.42 41.37 -44.01
C VAL A 87 -38.63 42.25 -42.76
N ALA A 88 -39.38 43.34 -42.98
CA ALA A 88 -39.62 44.49 -42.09
C ALA A 88 -40.52 44.19 -40.87
N PRO A 89 -40.62 45.11 -39.88
CA PRO A 89 -41.31 44.86 -38.61
C PRO A 89 -42.81 45.21 -38.70
N ALA A 90 -43.66 44.34 -38.17
CA ALA A 90 -45.08 44.62 -37.94
C ALA A 90 -45.34 44.82 -36.45
N ALA A 91 -45.85 46.00 -36.11
CA ALA A 91 -46.33 46.38 -34.80
C ALA A 91 -47.51 45.49 -34.37
N THR A 92 -47.56 45.08 -33.09
CA THR A 92 -48.82 44.84 -32.38
C THR A 92 -48.67 45.09 -30.87
N SER A 93 -49.52 46.01 -30.41
CA SER A 93 -50.25 45.96 -29.15
C SER A 93 -49.48 46.12 -27.83
N THR A 94 -49.27 47.39 -27.48
CA THR A 94 -49.27 47.87 -26.10
C THR A 94 -50.64 47.63 -25.44
N THR A 95 -50.80 46.49 -24.76
CA THR A 95 -51.86 46.36 -23.75
C THR A 95 -51.44 47.13 -22.51
N SER A 96 -52.17 48.21 -22.27
CA SER A 96 -52.24 49.02 -21.06
C SER A 96 -52.37 48.16 -19.80
N ALA A 97 -51.27 47.98 -19.07
CA ALA A 97 -51.30 47.52 -17.68
C ALA A 97 -51.82 48.66 -16.81
N SER A 98 -53.15 48.73 -16.71
CA SER A 98 -53.86 49.54 -15.74
C SER A 98 -53.38 49.21 -14.32
N SER A 99 -53.43 50.20 -13.44
CA SER A 99 -52.87 50.35 -12.09
C SER A 99 -53.38 49.34 -11.04
N ALA A 100 -53.29 48.04 -11.34
CA ALA A 100 -53.70 46.93 -10.47
C ALA A 100 -52.66 45.77 -10.44
N GLY A 101 -51.45 46.00 -10.96
CA GLY A 101 -50.36 45.01 -11.04
C GLY A 101 -49.40 44.98 -9.85
N ALA A 102 -49.62 45.80 -8.81
CA ALA A 102 -48.61 46.03 -7.77
C ALA A 102 -48.59 45.01 -6.61
N ILE A 103 -49.49 44.01 -6.56
CA ILE A 103 -49.55 43.09 -5.41
C ILE A 103 -49.82 41.65 -5.84
N ARG A 104 -48.91 41.05 -6.62
CA ARG A 104 -48.83 39.59 -6.75
C ARG A 104 -47.38 39.14 -6.69
N MET A 105 -46.70 39.34 -5.56
CA MET A 105 -45.46 38.61 -5.30
C MET A 105 -45.76 37.12 -5.34
N SER A 106 -45.01 36.36 -6.13
CA SER A 106 -45.13 34.91 -6.20
C SER A 106 -44.91 34.31 -4.81
N ASP A 107 -45.61 33.21 -4.48
CA ASP A 107 -45.42 32.54 -3.19
C ASP A 107 -43.97 32.05 -2.98
N ALA A 108 -43.26 31.77 -4.08
CA ALA A 108 -41.84 31.47 -4.06
C ALA A 108 -41.00 32.67 -3.58
N GLU A 109 -41.37 33.89 -3.99
CA GLU A 109 -40.70 35.14 -3.63
C GLU A 109 -41.02 35.54 -2.18
N ARG A 110 -42.29 35.41 -1.76
CA ARG A 110 -42.68 35.53 -0.35
C ARG A 110 -41.93 34.55 0.54
N ALA A 111 -41.73 33.30 0.10
CA ALA A 111 -40.96 32.30 0.84
C ALA A 111 -39.45 32.62 0.87
N ARG A 112 -38.90 33.23 -0.18
CA ARG A 112 -37.50 33.71 -0.18
C ARG A 112 -37.31 34.84 0.83
N LEU A 113 -38.17 35.85 0.84
CA LEU A 113 -38.11 36.97 1.79
C LEU A 113 -38.29 36.50 3.24
N ARG A 114 -39.24 35.58 3.50
CA ARG A 114 -39.40 34.98 4.83
C ARG A 114 -38.15 34.22 5.27
N ARG A 115 -37.50 33.46 4.38
CA ARG A 115 -36.24 32.74 4.69
C ARG A 115 -35.08 33.69 4.95
N ALA A 116 -34.96 34.75 4.16
CA ALA A 116 -33.93 35.77 4.33
C ALA A 116 -34.04 36.44 5.71
N ASN A 117 -35.27 36.82 6.11
CA ASN A 117 -35.55 37.52 7.36
C ASN A 117 -35.64 36.62 8.61
N MET A 118 -35.38 35.31 8.50
CA MET A 118 -35.34 34.43 9.68
C MET A 118 -34.07 34.65 10.49
N SER A 119 -34.21 34.77 11.82
CA SER A 119 -33.07 34.76 12.76
C SER A 119 -32.39 33.38 12.82
N SER A 120 -31.14 33.33 13.28
CA SER A 120 -30.38 32.08 13.43
C SER A 120 -31.11 31.03 14.29
N SER A 121 -31.68 31.45 15.42
CA SER A 121 -32.50 30.61 16.30
C SER A 121 -33.78 30.09 15.62
N GLN A 122 -34.44 30.91 14.80
CA GLN A 122 -35.61 30.48 14.02
C GLN A 122 -35.22 29.50 12.90
N ARG A 123 -34.09 29.72 12.24
CA ARG A 123 -33.53 28.80 11.23
C ARG A 123 -33.21 27.45 11.86
N GLU A 124 -32.60 27.43 13.04
CA GLU A 124 -32.23 26.20 13.72
C GLU A 124 -33.46 25.40 14.17
N ARG A 125 -34.46 26.05 14.78
CA ARG A 125 -35.74 25.39 15.10
C ARG A 125 -36.43 24.80 13.86
N THR A 126 -36.34 25.49 12.73
CA THR A 126 -36.89 25.00 11.44
C THR A 126 -36.13 23.79 10.92
N ARG A 127 -34.79 23.79 11.04
CA ARG A 127 -33.94 22.64 10.68
C ARG A 127 -34.25 21.42 11.56
N GLN A 128 -34.37 21.62 12.87
CA GLN A 128 -34.70 20.56 13.82
C GLN A 128 -36.06 19.93 13.52
N ARG A 129 -37.11 20.74 13.33
CA ARG A 129 -38.44 20.24 12.93
C ARG A 129 -38.42 19.51 11.59
N ASN A 130 -37.65 20.00 10.61
CA ASN A 130 -37.52 19.33 9.32
C ASN A 130 -36.75 18.00 9.43
N ALA A 131 -35.71 17.95 10.25
CA ALA A 131 -34.95 16.74 10.53
C ALA A 131 -35.82 15.69 11.25
N GLU A 132 -36.62 16.12 12.22
CA GLU A 132 -37.59 15.26 12.92
C GLU A 132 -38.67 14.73 11.97
N ARG A 133 -39.28 15.59 11.15
CA ARG A 133 -40.22 15.16 10.09
C ARG A 133 -39.56 14.17 9.13
N GLN A 134 -38.30 14.37 8.78
CA GLN A 134 -37.56 13.44 7.92
C GLN A 134 -37.29 12.10 8.63
N ARG A 135 -36.97 12.11 9.93
CA ARG A 135 -36.80 10.89 10.74
C ARG A 135 -38.11 10.09 10.81
N LEU A 136 -39.23 10.75 11.11
CA LEU A 136 -40.55 10.11 11.14
C LEU A 136 -40.93 9.52 9.78
N ARG A 137 -40.70 10.26 8.70
CA ARG A 137 -40.91 9.75 7.34
C ARG A 137 -40.07 8.50 7.08
N ARG A 138 -38.77 8.53 7.42
CA ARG A 138 -37.87 7.37 7.26
C ARG A 138 -38.31 6.16 8.08
N ALA A 139 -38.82 6.37 9.29
CA ALA A 139 -39.31 5.31 10.17
C ALA A 139 -40.58 4.63 9.64
N GLN A 140 -41.42 5.36 8.90
CA GLN A 140 -42.67 4.86 8.31
C GLN A 140 -42.50 4.26 6.90
N ARG A 141 -41.29 4.26 6.33
CA ARG A 141 -41.07 3.76 4.97
C ARG A 141 -41.15 2.24 4.89
N ARG A 142 -41.78 1.76 3.82
CA ARG A 142 -41.73 0.36 3.40
C ARG A 142 -40.39 0.05 2.73
N ALA A 143 -39.98 -1.22 2.75
CA ALA A 143 -38.69 -1.66 2.20
C ALA A 143 -38.51 -1.30 0.71
N GLU A 144 -39.57 -1.38 -0.08
CA GLU A 144 -39.58 -1.06 -1.52
C GLU A 144 -39.28 0.43 -1.79
N GLU A 145 -39.81 1.34 -0.98
CA GLU A 145 -39.51 2.77 -1.10
C GLU A 145 -38.06 3.10 -0.77
N VAL A 146 -37.49 2.39 0.21
CA VAL A 146 -36.08 2.54 0.60
C VAL A 146 -35.18 2.08 -0.54
N GLU A 147 -35.55 1.02 -1.24
CA GLU A 147 -34.82 0.52 -2.41
C GLU A 147 -34.90 1.50 -3.60
N SER A 148 -36.08 2.03 -3.89
CA SER A 148 -36.28 3.09 -4.89
C SER A 148 -35.47 4.37 -4.58
N ASP A 149 -35.41 4.79 -3.31
CA ASP A 149 -34.58 5.94 -2.90
C ASP A 149 -33.08 5.64 -3.07
N ARG A 150 -32.63 4.42 -2.77
CA ARG A 150 -31.24 3.99 -2.99
C ARG A 150 -30.89 3.97 -4.47
N GLU A 151 -31.78 3.49 -5.32
CA GLU A 151 -31.58 3.48 -6.77
C GLU A 151 -31.52 4.90 -7.35
N ARG A 152 -32.45 5.77 -6.95
CA ARG A 152 -32.39 7.20 -7.30
C ARG A 152 -31.10 7.88 -6.85
N ASN A 153 -30.61 7.58 -5.63
CA ASN A 153 -29.33 8.09 -5.16
C ASN A 153 -28.15 7.55 -5.98
N ARG A 154 -28.17 6.26 -6.37
CA ARG A 154 -27.14 5.67 -7.25
C ARG A 154 -27.11 6.37 -8.60
N LEU A 155 -28.27 6.58 -9.22
CA LEU A 155 -28.40 7.27 -10.50
C LEU A 155 -28.01 8.74 -10.40
N SER A 156 -28.41 9.44 -9.35
CA SER A 156 -27.99 10.83 -9.08
C SER A 156 -26.48 10.93 -8.92
N HIS A 157 -25.85 10.02 -8.16
CA HIS A 157 -24.39 9.99 -8.02
C HIS A 157 -23.70 9.63 -9.34
N GLN A 158 -24.30 8.77 -10.17
CA GLN A 158 -23.77 8.46 -11.49
C GLN A 158 -23.84 9.68 -12.42
N ALA A 159 -24.97 10.39 -12.43
CA ALA A 159 -25.16 11.62 -13.18
C ALA A 159 -24.20 12.72 -12.71
N GLN A 160 -24.01 12.88 -11.40
CA GLN A 160 -23.01 13.79 -10.84
C GLN A 160 -21.60 13.43 -11.31
N ARG A 161 -21.22 12.15 -11.28
CA ARG A 161 -19.90 11.69 -11.76
C ARG A 161 -19.69 11.91 -13.26
N SER A 162 -20.75 11.77 -14.07
CA SER A 162 -20.67 12.04 -15.52
C SER A 162 -20.59 13.53 -15.82
N LEU A 163 -21.22 14.38 -15.00
CA LEU A 163 -21.13 15.84 -15.11
C LEU A 163 -19.84 16.41 -14.49
N HIS A 164 -19.14 15.62 -13.68
CA HIS A 164 -17.91 16.03 -13.00
C HIS A 164 -16.76 16.10 -14.00
N THR A 165 -16.46 17.32 -14.45
CA THR A 165 -15.42 17.64 -15.44
C THR A 165 -14.02 17.44 -14.87
N GLN A 166 -13.03 17.31 -15.76
CA GLN A 166 -11.62 17.19 -15.34
C GLN A 166 -11.18 18.38 -14.48
N VAL A 167 -11.62 19.59 -14.80
CA VAL A 167 -11.34 20.82 -14.02
C VAL A 167 -11.86 20.71 -12.59
N THR A 168 -13.08 20.18 -12.38
CA THR A 168 -13.60 19.99 -11.02
C THR A 168 -12.85 18.92 -10.23
N ARG A 169 -12.35 17.87 -10.90
CA ARG A 169 -11.51 16.82 -10.28
C ARG A 169 -10.14 17.35 -9.89
N GLU A 170 -9.55 18.16 -10.75
CA GLU A 170 -8.25 18.78 -10.50
C GLU A 170 -8.36 19.81 -9.39
N HIS A 171 -9.40 20.64 -9.40
CA HIS A 171 -9.66 21.58 -8.32
C HIS A 171 -9.89 20.89 -6.96
N GLU A 172 -10.61 19.76 -6.92
CA GLU A 172 -10.76 18.97 -5.68
C GLU A 172 -9.43 18.35 -5.22
N ARG A 173 -8.59 17.87 -6.14
CA ARG A 173 -7.25 17.36 -5.84
C ARG A 173 -6.36 18.47 -5.30
N GLU A 174 -6.38 19.64 -5.91
CA GLU A 174 -5.64 20.83 -5.46
C GLU A 174 -6.12 21.31 -4.09
N GLN A 175 -7.43 21.29 -3.84
CA GLN A 175 -7.96 21.57 -2.50
C GLN A 175 -7.52 20.52 -1.49
N GLN A 176 -7.46 19.24 -1.87
CA GLN A 176 -7.00 18.17 -0.98
C GLN A 176 -5.50 18.28 -0.68
N VAL A 177 -4.69 18.60 -1.70
CA VAL A 177 -3.25 18.86 -1.54
C VAL A 177 -3.04 20.10 -0.68
N SER A 178 -3.74 21.21 -0.96
CA SER A 178 -3.69 22.42 -0.14
C SER A 178 -4.05 22.12 1.31
N ARG A 179 -5.15 21.40 1.57
CA ARG A 179 -5.54 21.00 2.93
C ARG A 179 -4.50 20.12 3.63
N ARG A 180 -3.72 19.32 2.91
CA ARG A 180 -2.61 18.50 3.47
C ARG A 180 -1.32 19.31 3.65
N SER A 181 -1.11 20.33 2.82
CA SER A 181 0.08 21.19 2.83
C SER A 181 -0.04 22.37 3.79
N LEU A 182 -1.25 22.75 4.19
CA LEU A 182 -1.55 23.89 5.06
C LEU A 182 -1.60 23.63 6.59
N PRO A 183 -1.59 22.40 7.16
CA PRO A 183 -1.59 22.29 8.61
C PRO A 183 -0.28 22.85 9.18
N PRO A 184 -0.33 23.68 10.24
CA PRO A 184 0.86 24.07 10.98
C PRO A 184 1.61 22.83 11.48
N GLU A 185 2.93 22.94 11.67
CA GLU A 185 3.76 21.80 12.09
C GLU A 185 3.23 21.15 13.38
N ALA A 186 2.68 21.94 14.30
CA ALA A 186 2.02 21.48 15.51
C ALA A 186 0.85 20.51 15.24
N ASP A 187 0.02 20.79 14.24
CA ASP A 187 -1.10 19.91 13.88
C ASP A 187 -0.61 18.60 13.25
N ARG A 188 0.49 18.67 12.48
CA ARG A 188 1.13 17.46 11.93
C ARG A 188 1.76 16.61 13.02
N ALA A 189 2.38 17.24 14.02
CA ALA A 189 2.93 16.54 15.18
C ALA A 189 1.83 15.85 15.99
N ALA A 190 0.74 16.57 16.31
CA ALA A 190 -0.41 16.01 17.03
C ALA A 190 -1.08 14.85 16.28
N LEU A 191 -1.14 14.91 14.93
CA LEU A 191 -1.63 13.79 14.13
C LEU A 191 -0.70 12.57 14.19
N ARG A 192 0.62 12.77 14.12
CA ARG A 192 1.60 11.68 14.24
C ARG A 192 1.56 11.05 15.63
N GLU A 193 1.39 11.85 16.68
CA GLU A 193 1.24 11.38 18.05
C GLU A 193 0.00 10.50 18.18
N ARG A 194 -1.17 10.99 17.74
CA ARG A 194 -2.41 10.21 17.74
C ARG A 194 -2.29 8.91 16.93
N ASP A 195 -1.63 8.95 15.78
CA ASP A 195 -1.39 7.75 14.97
C ASP A 195 -0.46 6.75 15.67
N THR A 196 0.53 7.26 16.43
CA THR A 196 1.45 6.46 17.23
C THR A 196 0.73 5.80 18.39
N GLU A 197 -0.09 6.55 19.13
CA GLU A 197 -0.94 6.04 20.21
C GLU A 197 -1.93 5.00 19.70
N ALA A 198 -2.62 5.27 18.59
CA ALA A 198 -3.54 4.33 17.99
C ALA A 198 -2.84 3.03 17.56
N ARG A 199 -1.59 3.13 17.09
CA ARG A 199 -0.78 1.96 16.72
C ARG A 199 -0.32 1.19 17.96
N ALA A 200 0.10 1.88 19.02
CA ALA A 200 0.48 1.26 20.29
C ALA A 200 -0.71 0.54 20.94
N HIS A 201 -1.88 1.18 20.95
CA HIS A 201 -3.12 0.60 21.44
C HIS A 201 -3.55 -0.63 20.64
N ARG A 202 -3.44 -0.61 19.30
CA ARG A 202 -3.69 -1.82 18.50
C ARG A 202 -2.71 -2.94 18.88
N ARG A 203 -1.42 -2.64 19.08
CA ARG A 203 -0.41 -3.64 19.45
C ARG A 203 -0.61 -4.24 20.85
N SER A 204 -1.13 -3.47 21.80
CA SER A 204 -1.44 -3.99 23.14
C SER A 204 -2.65 -4.93 23.15
N GLN A 205 -3.59 -4.73 22.23
CA GLN A 205 -4.78 -5.58 22.07
C GLN A 205 -4.56 -6.81 21.18
N GLN A 206 -3.43 -6.87 20.45
CA GLN A 206 -3.15 -7.99 19.56
C GLN A 206 -2.92 -9.30 20.32
N THR A 207 -3.47 -10.38 19.78
CA THR A 207 -3.22 -11.74 20.26
C THR A 207 -1.81 -12.20 19.88
N GLY A 208 -1.34 -13.29 20.51
CA GLY A 208 -0.03 -13.88 20.19
C GLY A 208 0.11 -14.25 18.71
N ASP A 209 -0.92 -14.84 18.13
CA ASP A 209 -0.93 -15.29 16.74
C ASP A 209 -0.93 -14.11 15.76
N GLU A 210 -1.72 -13.06 16.04
CA GLU A 210 -1.70 -11.82 15.25
C GLU A 210 -0.32 -11.16 15.24
N ARG A 211 0.37 -11.15 16.39
CA ARG A 211 1.75 -10.64 16.48
C ARG A 211 2.72 -11.51 15.68
N ASN A 212 2.54 -12.83 15.67
CA ASN A 212 3.38 -13.72 14.88
C ASN A 212 3.18 -13.52 13.38
N VAL A 213 1.94 -13.36 12.92
CA VAL A 213 1.61 -13.06 11.52
C VAL A 213 2.16 -11.69 11.11
N GLU A 214 2.04 -10.65 11.94
CA GLU A 214 2.63 -9.33 11.65
C GLU A 214 4.16 -9.42 11.54
N ARG A 215 4.82 -10.14 12.45
CA ARG A 215 6.27 -10.38 12.43
C ARG A 215 6.71 -11.15 11.19
N GLU A 216 5.98 -12.18 10.77
CA GLU A 216 6.29 -12.94 9.58
C GLU A 216 6.15 -12.08 8.32
N ALA A 217 5.08 -11.30 8.23
CA ALA A 217 4.88 -10.36 7.13
C ALA A 217 5.96 -9.26 7.11
N ASP A 218 6.44 -8.79 8.28
CA ASP A 218 7.56 -7.86 8.37
C ASP A 218 8.87 -8.50 7.92
N ARG A 219 9.13 -9.76 8.28
CA ARG A 219 10.30 -10.51 7.80
C ARG A 219 10.25 -10.64 6.28
N GLU A 220 9.11 -11.04 5.71
CA GLU A 220 8.92 -11.17 4.26
C GLU A 220 9.11 -9.83 3.54
N ARG A 221 8.60 -8.72 4.10
CA ARG A 221 8.84 -7.38 3.57
C ARG A 221 10.33 -7.04 3.55
N HIS A 222 11.03 -7.34 4.63
CA HIS A 222 12.45 -7.03 4.77
C HIS A 222 13.33 -7.92 3.87
N THR A 223 13.01 -9.20 3.70
CA THR A 223 13.72 -10.07 2.74
C THR A 223 13.52 -9.58 1.31
N ASN A 224 12.29 -9.30 0.91
CA ASN A 224 11.98 -8.75 -0.41
C ASN A 224 12.68 -7.40 -0.66
N ALA A 225 12.75 -6.54 0.36
CA ALA A 225 13.45 -5.25 0.26
C ALA A 225 14.95 -5.45 0.06
N ARG A 226 15.58 -6.41 0.76
CA ARG A 226 17.00 -6.74 0.57
C ARG A 226 17.30 -7.32 -0.81
N GLU A 227 16.42 -8.17 -1.33
CA GLU A 227 16.56 -8.73 -2.68
C GLU A 227 16.48 -7.65 -3.76
N GLN A 228 15.61 -6.65 -3.57
CA GLN A 228 15.43 -5.52 -4.49
C GLN A 228 16.43 -4.38 -4.27
N GLN A 229 17.27 -4.47 -3.24
CA GLN A 229 18.23 -3.43 -2.89
C GLN A 229 19.39 -3.40 -3.90
N SER A 230 19.72 -2.21 -4.40
CA SER A 230 20.89 -1.99 -5.26
C SER A 230 22.20 -2.21 -4.49
N ASP A 231 23.28 -2.55 -5.19
CA ASP A 231 24.58 -2.78 -4.56
C ASP A 231 25.12 -1.54 -3.85
N GLU A 232 24.94 -0.34 -4.43
CA GLU A 232 25.26 0.94 -3.77
C GLU A 232 24.53 1.10 -2.42
N SER A 233 23.26 0.74 -2.37
CA SER A 233 22.47 0.81 -1.13
C SER A 233 22.91 -0.27 -0.12
N ARG A 234 23.43 -1.41 -0.58
CA ARG A 234 24.00 -2.45 0.30
C ARG A 234 25.32 -1.98 0.89
N ASP A 235 26.16 -1.30 0.12
CA ASP A 235 27.45 -0.81 0.57
C ASP A 235 27.29 0.31 1.61
N VAL A 236 26.36 1.25 1.41
CA VAL A 236 26.00 2.25 2.44
C VAL A 236 25.53 1.59 3.74
N HIS A 237 24.77 0.48 3.64
CA HIS A 237 24.35 -0.26 4.83
C HIS A 237 25.54 -0.96 5.52
N ARG A 238 26.44 -1.58 4.74
CA ARG A 238 27.65 -2.24 5.24
C ARG A 238 28.62 -1.27 5.90
N GLU A 239 28.70 -0.02 5.46
CA GLU A 239 29.52 1.01 6.09
C GLU A 239 28.89 1.52 7.40
N ARG A 240 27.57 1.63 7.45
CA ARG A 240 26.85 2.15 8.61
C ARG A 240 26.71 1.15 9.76
N ASP A 241 26.67 -0.14 9.45
CA ASP A 241 26.56 -1.20 10.46
C ASP A 241 27.77 -1.28 11.44
N PRO A 242 29.05 -1.22 11.00
CA PRO A 242 30.19 -1.19 11.92
C PRO A 242 30.22 0.10 12.75
N GLU A 243 29.81 1.25 12.21
CA GLU A 243 29.66 2.49 13.00
C GLU A 243 28.62 2.32 14.11
N ARG A 244 27.45 1.76 13.80
CA ARG A 244 26.42 1.45 14.79
C ARG A 244 26.90 0.47 15.84
N GLN A 245 27.67 -0.54 15.42
CA GLN A 245 28.24 -1.53 16.34
C GLN A 245 29.30 -0.90 17.25
N ALA A 246 30.15 -0.02 16.73
CA ALA A 246 31.13 0.72 17.51
C ALA A 246 30.46 1.62 18.54
N VAL A 247 29.42 2.38 18.15
CA VAL A 247 28.62 3.19 19.08
C VAL A 247 27.95 2.33 20.14
N ARG A 248 27.37 1.19 19.76
CA ARG A 248 26.77 0.26 20.74
C ARG A 248 27.81 -0.24 21.74
N ARG A 249 29.00 -0.65 21.29
CA ARG A 249 30.09 -1.11 22.18
C ARG A 249 30.64 0.01 23.08
N ALA A 250 30.68 1.24 22.58
CA ALA A 250 31.11 2.39 23.35
C ALA A 250 30.12 2.74 24.48
N LEU A 251 28.82 2.54 24.24
CA LEU A 251 27.75 2.79 25.21
C LEU A 251 27.47 1.60 26.15
N GLN A 252 27.99 0.40 25.84
CA GLN A 252 27.84 -0.77 26.71
C GLN A 252 28.53 -0.55 28.05
N THR A 253 27.84 -0.95 29.11
CA THR A 253 28.39 -1.02 30.46
C THR A 253 29.39 -2.18 30.59
N GLU A 254 30.26 -2.15 31.60
CA GLU A 254 31.27 -3.21 31.78
C GLU A 254 30.62 -4.56 32.12
N GLU A 255 29.51 -4.55 32.85
CA GLU A 255 28.70 -5.74 33.15
C GLU A 255 28.16 -6.40 31.86
N GLU A 256 27.54 -5.61 30.96
CA GLU A 256 27.06 -6.11 29.67
C GLU A 256 28.19 -6.68 28.80
N ARG A 257 29.39 -6.08 28.88
CA ARG A 257 30.59 -6.58 28.18
C ARG A 257 31.08 -7.90 28.76
N GLU A 258 31.06 -8.05 30.08
CA GLU A 258 31.45 -9.29 30.73
C GLU A 258 30.47 -10.41 30.42
N GLU A 259 29.16 -10.15 30.43
CA GLU A 259 28.16 -11.12 29.99
C GLU A 259 28.33 -11.52 28.53
N GLU A 260 28.62 -10.57 27.62
CA GLU A 260 28.90 -10.89 26.21
C GLU A 260 30.15 -11.78 26.09
N ARG A 261 31.21 -11.48 26.84
CA ARG A 261 32.42 -12.32 26.90
C ARG A 261 32.10 -13.71 27.45
N GLU A 262 31.25 -13.82 28.46
CA GLU A 262 30.83 -15.09 29.04
C GLU A 262 30.00 -15.90 28.05
N ARG A 263 29.00 -15.30 27.39
CA ARG A 263 28.22 -15.93 26.31
C ARG A 263 29.13 -16.49 25.20
N VAL A 264 30.16 -15.73 24.81
CA VAL A 264 31.15 -16.20 23.82
C VAL A 264 32.00 -17.35 24.35
N ARG A 265 32.43 -17.30 25.62
CA ARG A 265 33.18 -18.41 26.26
C ARG A 265 32.33 -19.67 26.35
N GLU A 266 31.08 -19.56 26.77
CA GLU A 266 30.12 -20.66 26.83
C GLU A 266 29.91 -21.28 25.44
N HIS A 267 29.63 -20.45 24.43
CA HIS A 267 29.47 -20.93 23.06
C HIS A 267 30.72 -21.69 22.56
N ARG A 268 31.92 -21.19 22.85
CA ARG A 268 33.17 -21.89 22.52
C ARG A 268 33.30 -23.22 23.26
N ARG A 269 32.88 -23.30 24.52
CA ARG A 269 32.88 -24.56 25.30
C ARG A 269 31.90 -25.56 24.71
N THR A 270 30.67 -25.14 24.39
CA THR A 270 29.65 -26.04 23.82
C THR A 270 30.04 -26.54 22.44
N THR A 271 30.62 -25.68 21.60
CA THR A 271 31.08 -26.09 20.26
C THR A 271 32.26 -27.05 20.37
N ARG A 272 33.27 -26.75 21.18
CA ARG A 272 34.40 -27.67 21.40
C ARG A 272 33.96 -29.00 22.02
N HIS A 273 32.98 -28.98 22.94
CA HIS A 273 32.47 -30.21 23.52
C HIS A 273 31.71 -31.05 22.50
N ARG A 274 30.90 -30.41 21.63
CA ARG A 274 30.23 -31.06 20.52
C ARG A 274 31.23 -31.65 19.52
N ASP A 275 32.28 -30.90 19.17
CA ASP A 275 33.35 -31.37 18.29
C ASP A 275 34.15 -32.53 18.92
N ALA A 276 34.38 -32.48 20.23
CA ALA A 276 35.01 -33.58 20.96
C ALA A 276 34.13 -34.84 20.97
N LEU A 277 32.81 -34.70 21.20
CA LEU A 277 31.86 -35.81 21.14
C LEU A 277 31.73 -36.39 19.72
N ALA A 278 31.71 -35.54 18.69
CA ALA A 278 31.71 -35.99 17.29
C ALA A 278 32.97 -36.81 16.95
N ASN A 279 34.14 -36.45 17.50
CA ASN A 279 35.36 -37.23 17.33
C ASN A 279 35.33 -38.58 18.09
N HIS A 280 34.50 -38.74 19.11
CA HIS A 280 34.38 -40.01 19.85
C HIS A 280 33.49 -41.04 19.15
N GLU A 281 32.50 -40.62 18.35
CA GLU A 281 31.59 -41.54 17.65
C GLU A 281 32.30 -42.30 16.51
N ASP A 282 33.25 -41.66 15.83
CA ASP A 282 34.07 -42.28 14.77
C ASP A 282 35.39 -42.89 15.29
N PHE A 283 35.71 -42.68 16.57
CA PHE A 283 36.90 -43.25 17.18
C PHE A 283 36.72 -44.76 17.39
N ARG A 284 37.32 -45.55 16.50
CA ARG A 284 37.42 -47.01 16.67
C ARG A 284 38.69 -47.35 17.46
N PRO A 285 38.59 -47.88 18.69
CA PRO A 285 39.77 -48.30 19.46
C PRO A 285 40.64 -49.33 18.74
N SER A 286 40.07 -50.05 17.78
CA SER A 286 40.79 -51.01 16.92
C SER A 286 41.80 -50.37 15.96
N MET A 287 41.71 -49.07 15.68
CA MET A 287 42.66 -48.34 14.82
C MET A 287 43.91 -47.87 15.58
N VAL A 288 43.93 -47.97 16.91
CA VAL A 288 45.08 -47.62 17.73
C VAL A 288 45.95 -48.88 17.91
N THR A 289 47.02 -48.96 17.12
CA THR A 289 48.02 -50.04 17.15
C THR A 289 49.41 -49.46 17.35
N GLY A 290 50.18 -50.05 18.25
CA GLY A 290 51.57 -49.66 18.48
C GLY A 290 52.18 -50.39 19.68
N PRO A 291 53.52 -50.46 19.79
CA PRO A 291 54.21 -51.14 20.88
C PRO A 291 53.88 -50.56 22.26
N ASP A 292 53.48 -49.28 22.32
CA ASP A 292 53.10 -48.57 23.53
C ASP A 292 51.58 -48.59 23.78
N VAL A 293 50.85 -49.56 23.22
CA VAL A 293 49.40 -49.71 23.38
C VAL A 293 49.12 -51.10 23.98
N ASN A 294 48.32 -51.14 25.05
CA ASN A 294 47.87 -52.39 25.64
C ASN A 294 46.84 -53.05 24.72
N GLU A 295 47.11 -54.27 24.25
CA GLU A 295 46.27 -54.98 23.29
C GLU A 295 44.86 -55.32 23.81
N GLU A 296 44.72 -55.50 25.12
CA GLU A 296 43.47 -55.88 25.78
C GLU A 296 42.60 -54.67 26.11
N THR A 297 43.20 -53.58 26.60
CA THR A 297 42.47 -52.36 26.96
C THR A 297 42.47 -51.29 25.87
N ARG A 298 43.25 -51.49 24.80
CA ARG A 298 43.49 -50.55 23.68
C ARG A 298 43.85 -49.13 24.13
N ARG A 299 44.47 -49.02 25.32
CA ARG A 299 44.97 -47.78 25.93
C ARG A 299 46.49 -47.73 25.83
N HIS A 300 47.07 -46.53 25.79
CA HIS A 300 48.52 -46.38 25.84
C HIS A 300 49.09 -46.95 27.15
N ARG A 301 50.12 -47.78 27.05
CA ARG A 301 50.96 -48.19 28.16
C ARG A 301 51.80 -46.97 28.53
N LEU A 302 51.39 -46.27 29.59
CA LEU A 302 52.22 -45.21 30.15
C LEU A 302 53.51 -45.86 30.68
N PRO A 303 54.69 -45.29 30.39
CA PRO A 303 55.92 -45.82 30.91
C PRO A 303 55.94 -45.63 32.44
N PRO A 304 56.65 -46.50 33.20
CA PRO A 304 56.69 -46.42 34.64
C PRO A 304 57.26 -45.07 35.07
N THR A 305 56.42 -44.27 35.71
CA THR A 305 56.83 -42.98 36.27
C THR A 305 57.69 -43.22 37.50
N THR A 306 58.91 -42.69 37.50
CA THR A 306 59.79 -42.74 38.68
C THR A 306 59.67 -41.44 39.46
N VAL A 307 59.52 -41.52 40.77
CA VAL A 307 59.55 -40.35 41.65
C VAL A 307 61.00 -39.96 41.91
N CYS A 308 61.34 -38.68 41.72
CA CYS A 308 62.67 -38.16 41.98
C CYS A 308 62.95 -38.20 43.50
N ALA A 309 63.97 -38.96 43.92
CA ALA A 309 64.34 -39.08 45.33
C ALA A 309 64.74 -37.74 45.99
N ASN A 310 65.12 -36.73 45.19
CA ASN A 310 65.64 -35.46 45.70
C ASN A 310 64.55 -34.39 45.92
N CYS A 311 63.40 -34.51 45.27
CA CYS A 311 62.34 -33.50 45.36
C CYS A 311 60.92 -34.06 45.31
N ASN A 312 60.75 -35.40 45.31
CA ASN A 312 59.47 -36.09 45.17
C ASN A 312 58.63 -35.70 43.93
N ALA A 313 59.23 -35.03 42.94
CA ALA A 313 58.56 -34.73 41.69
C ALA A 313 58.50 -35.98 40.79
N TRP A 314 57.41 -36.14 40.06
CA TRP A 314 57.22 -37.19 39.07
C TRP A 314 58.13 -36.91 37.87
N LYS A 315 58.96 -37.87 37.48
CA LYS A 315 59.82 -37.78 36.29
C LYS A 315 59.33 -38.73 35.21
N TRP A 316 59.28 -38.21 33.98
CA TRP A 316 59.06 -39.02 32.79
C TRP A 316 60.37 -39.69 32.37
N PRO A 317 60.35 -40.97 31.94
CA PRO A 317 61.53 -41.62 31.42
C PRO A 317 61.94 -40.95 30.09
N GLY A 318 63.15 -40.39 30.06
CA GLY A 318 63.71 -39.69 28.90
C GLY A 318 64.04 -38.21 29.13
N GLU A 319 63.63 -37.61 30.25
CA GLU A 319 64.16 -36.31 30.64
C GLU A 319 65.62 -36.47 31.09
N SER A 320 66.53 -35.97 30.24
CA SER A 320 67.97 -35.92 30.49
C SER A 320 68.30 -35.21 31.81
N LYS A 321 69.42 -35.64 32.40
CA LYS A 321 69.96 -35.17 33.69
C LYS A 321 70.10 -33.66 33.81
#